data_AF-A0A2T1G1T0-F1
#
_entry.id   AF-A0A2T1G1T0-F1
#
_cell.length_a   1.000
_cell.length_b   1.000
_cell.length_c   1.000
_cell.angle_alpha   90.00
_cell.angle_beta   90.00
_cell.angle_gamma   90.00
#
_symmetry.space_group_name_H-M   'P 1'
#
loop_
_entity.id
_entity.type
_entity.pdbx_description
1 polymer ?
#
loop_
_entity_poly.entity_id
_entity_poly.type
_entity_poly.pdbx_seq_one_letter_code
_entity_poly.pdbx_strand_id
1 'polypeptide(L)'
;GVSRRVVDFEILPVSILGRPRVDVTLRISGFFRDAFPNLIDLFDNAVKAVAALDETPAQNPIADRVQQEIATWQQQGLTLEEAATRSQYRIFGSKPGAYGAGLQGLIESQNWETEADLAQAYINWSAYAYTNKAEGIAAPEAFNQRLGNMQIVLQNQDNREHDLLDSDDYYQFQGGLTAAIKQVSGKAPEAYFGDNSRTENPKVRKLTEEIDRVYRSRVVNPKWIAGAMRHGYKGASEMAATLDFLFAYDATANCVQDFMYKGVADAYLFDETVREFIEQNNPWVQRDMAERLLEANQRGLWEDVELGTLERLKLIVNEAEGVIESQGNLIEF
;
A
#
# COMPACT_ATOMS: atom_id res chain seq x y z
N GLY A 1 28.25 -15.23 -15.81
CA GLY A 1 29.47 -16.05 -15.63
C GLY A 1 29.24 -17.16 -14.61
N VAL A 2 30.26 -17.96 -14.30
CA VAL A 2 30.17 -19.14 -13.41
C VAL A 2 29.62 -18.80 -12.01
N SER A 3 29.88 -17.58 -11.51
CA SER A 3 29.38 -17.11 -10.21
C SER A 3 27.88 -16.79 -10.17
N ARG A 4 27.23 -16.63 -11.33
CA ARG A 4 25.84 -16.14 -11.50
C ARG A 4 25.53 -14.81 -10.79
N ARG A 5 26.53 -14.10 -10.27
CA ARG A 5 26.35 -12.77 -9.65
C ARG A 5 26.09 -11.72 -10.71
N VAL A 6 25.13 -10.84 -10.43
CA VAL A 6 24.95 -9.59 -11.17
C VAL A 6 26.01 -8.62 -10.65
N VAL A 7 26.85 -8.12 -11.55
CA VAL A 7 27.97 -7.23 -11.23
C VAL A 7 27.91 -5.90 -11.97
N ASP A 8 27.10 -5.83 -13.04
CA ASP A 8 26.96 -4.65 -13.89
C ASP A 8 25.66 -4.74 -14.69
N PHE A 9 25.34 -3.69 -15.44
CA PHE A 9 24.20 -3.59 -16.34
C PHE A 9 24.62 -3.11 -17.73
N GLU A 10 23.79 -3.39 -18.74
CA GLU A 10 23.93 -2.84 -20.09
C GLU A 10 22.71 -1.98 -20.39
N ILE A 11 22.93 -0.78 -20.92
CA ILE A 11 21.85 0.10 -21.36
C ILE A 11 21.50 -0.24 -22.80
N LEU A 12 20.31 -0.80 -23.00
CA LEU A 12 19.78 -1.02 -24.34
C LEU A 12 19.51 0.33 -25.05
N PRO A 13 19.92 0.47 -26.32
CA PRO A 13 19.53 1.60 -27.18
C PRO A 13 18.01 1.71 -27.33
N VAL A 14 17.49 2.94 -27.41
CA VAL A 14 16.04 3.19 -27.60
C VAL A 14 15.49 2.54 -28.88
N SER A 15 16.31 2.39 -29.92
CA SER A 15 15.94 1.68 -31.15
C SER A 15 15.64 0.18 -30.92
N ILE A 16 16.33 -0.45 -29.96
CA ILE A 16 16.07 -1.83 -29.55
C ILE A 16 14.88 -1.88 -28.57
N LEU A 17 14.74 -0.88 -27.71
CA LEU A 17 13.65 -0.80 -26.73
C LEU A 17 12.27 -0.63 -27.40
N GLY A 18 12.20 0.04 -28.55
CA GLY A 18 10.97 0.24 -29.33
C GLY A 18 9.97 1.21 -28.71
N ARG A 19 10.36 1.92 -27.64
CA ARG A 19 9.57 2.92 -26.90
C ARG A 19 10.48 3.87 -26.13
N PRO A 20 9.98 5.03 -25.65
CA PRO A 20 10.72 5.87 -24.72
C PRO A 20 11.10 5.14 -23.43
N ARG A 21 12.14 5.64 -22.77
CA ARG A 21 12.50 5.24 -21.41
C ARG A 21 11.40 5.69 -20.45
N VAL A 22 11.17 4.91 -19.40
CA VAL A 22 10.16 5.21 -18.38
C VAL A 22 10.90 5.57 -17.11
N ASP A 23 10.56 6.73 -16.54
CA ASP A 23 11.12 7.18 -15.26
C ASP A 23 10.51 6.37 -14.11
N VAL A 24 11.36 5.75 -13.29
CA VAL A 24 10.94 4.83 -12.24
C VAL A 24 11.50 5.32 -10.91
N THR A 25 10.60 5.49 -9.93
CA THR A 25 10.96 5.73 -8.53
C THR A 25 10.59 4.49 -7.72
N LEU A 26 11.53 3.98 -6.94
CA LEU A 26 11.34 2.87 -6.01
C LEU A 26 11.05 3.42 -4.62
N ARG A 27 9.96 2.94 -4.01
CA ARG A 27 9.81 2.97 -2.55
C ARG A 27 10.23 1.62 -1.98
N ILE A 28 11.44 1.54 -1.42
CA ILE A 28 11.98 0.32 -0.82
C ILE A 28 11.54 0.17 0.63
N SER A 29 11.24 -1.05 1.08
CA SER A 29 11.02 -1.32 2.52
C SER A 29 12.31 -1.20 3.32
N GLY A 30 12.20 -1.04 4.65
CA GLY A 30 13.38 -1.06 5.53
C GLY A 30 14.14 -2.38 5.44
N PHE A 31 13.43 -3.51 5.33
CA PHE A 31 14.08 -4.81 5.14
C PHE A 31 14.79 -4.92 3.78
N PHE A 32 14.20 -4.39 2.71
CA PHE A 32 14.87 -4.38 1.40
C PHE A 32 16.19 -3.60 1.45
N ARG A 33 16.19 -2.44 2.12
CA ARG A 33 17.41 -1.65 2.38
C ARG A 33 18.49 -2.47 3.05
N ASP A 34 18.13 -3.20 4.11
CA ASP A 34 19.10 -3.92 4.93
C ASP A 34 19.60 -5.20 4.25
N ALA A 35 18.74 -5.90 3.52
CA ALA A 35 19.06 -7.18 2.90
C ALA A 35 19.70 -7.06 1.50
N PHE A 36 19.40 -5.99 0.76
CA PHE A 36 19.81 -5.85 -0.66
C PHE A 36 20.49 -4.51 -0.99
N PRO A 37 21.50 -4.07 -0.22
CA PRO A 37 22.20 -2.80 -0.49
C PRO A 37 22.83 -2.78 -1.90
N ASN A 38 23.32 -3.93 -2.37
CA ASN A 38 23.89 -4.05 -3.71
C ASN A 38 22.87 -3.81 -4.85
N LEU A 39 21.57 -4.05 -4.61
CA LEU A 39 20.54 -3.76 -5.61
C LEU A 39 20.17 -2.27 -5.62
N ILE A 40 20.28 -1.59 -4.47
CA ILE A 40 20.14 -0.13 -4.37
C ILE A 40 21.25 0.54 -5.18
N ASP A 41 22.50 0.11 -4.96
CA ASP A 41 23.66 0.61 -5.71
C ASP A 41 23.51 0.40 -7.21
N LEU A 42 23.08 -0.80 -7.61
CA LEU A 42 22.88 -1.15 -9.01
C LEU A 42 21.82 -0.26 -9.67
N PHE A 43 20.67 -0.06 -9.01
CA PHE A 43 19.59 0.75 -9.55
C PHE A 43 19.96 2.24 -9.61
N ASP A 44 20.59 2.77 -8.57
CA ASP A 44 21.07 4.15 -8.52
C ASP A 44 22.10 4.43 -9.64
N ASN A 45 23.06 3.53 -9.85
CA ASN A 45 24.01 3.64 -10.95
C ASN A 45 23.32 3.57 -12.33
N ALA A 46 22.31 2.71 -12.49
CA ALA A 46 21.54 2.62 -13.73
C ALA A 46 20.76 3.91 -14.03
N VAL A 47 20.12 4.51 -13.01
CA VAL A 47 19.43 5.81 -13.14
C VAL A 47 20.41 6.89 -13.57
N LYS A 48 21.57 7.00 -12.90
CA LYS A 48 22.61 7.98 -13.22
C LYS A 48 23.13 7.83 -14.64
N ALA A 49 23.41 6.61 -15.06
CA ALA A 49 23.90 6.32 -16.41
C ALA A 49 22.83 6.62 -17.48
N VAL A 50 21.57 6.27 -17.24
CA VAL A 50 20.46 6.58 -18.16
C VAL A 50 20.18 8.08 -18.24
N ALA A 51 20.26 8.81 -17.13
CA ALA A 51 20.06 10.26 -17.11
C ALA A 51 21.17 11.04 -17.82
N ALA A 52 22.35 10.43 -18.02
CA ALA A 52 23.50 11.03 -18.68
C ALA A 52 23.57 10.76 -20.21
N LEU A 53 22.63 10.00 -20.76
CA LEU A 53 22.60 9.68 -22.19
C LEU A 53 22.23 10.92 -23.02
N ASP A 54 22.89 11.08 -24.17
CA ASP A 54 22.53 12.08 -25.19
C ASP A 54 21.37 11.56 -26.05
N GLU A 55 20.17 11.61 -25.47
CA GLU A 55 18.91 11.20 -26.11
C GLU A 55 17.90 12.35 -26.05
N THR A 56 17.04 12.46 -27.06
CA THR A 56 16.04 13.54 -27.10
C THR A 56 15.04 13.41 -25.93
N PRO A 57 14.42 14.51 -25.46
CA PRO A 57 13.40 14.46 -24.39
C PRO A 57 12.25 13.48 -24.65
N ALA A 58 11.85 13.31 -25.91
CA ALA A 58 10.82 12.36 -26.31
C ALA A 58 11.26 10.89 -26.18
N GLN A 59 12.56 10.62 -26.27
CA GLN A 59 13.12 9.27 -26.11
C GLN A 59 13.52 8.98 -24.66
N ASN A 60 14.03 9.98 -23.95
CA ASN A 60 14.50 9.88 -22.58
C ASN A 60 13.97 11.02 -21.70
N PRO A 61 12.75 10.88 -21.18
CA PRO A 61 12.17 11.85 -20.26
C PRO A 61 12.94 11.97 -18.94
N ILE A 62 13.77 10.98 -18.58
CA ILE A 62 14.56 10.98 -17.34
C ILE A 62 15.70 11.99 -17.45
N ALA A 63 16.45 11.94 -18.57
CA ALA A 63 17.56 12.86 -18.82
C ALA A 63 17.08 14.31 -18.87
N ASP A 64 16.01 14.58 -19.64
CA ASP A 64 15.39 15.91 -19.72
C ASP A 64 14.94 16.42 -18.33
N ARG A 65 14.25 15.58 -17.56
CA ARG A 65 13.79 15.93 -16.22
C ARG A 65 14.94 16.25 -15.25
N VAL A 66 15.99 15.43 -15.24
CA VAL A 66 17.16 15.66 -14.38
C VAL A 66 17.80 17.01 -14.70
N GLN A 67 17.93 17.37 -15.99
CA GLN A 67 18.49 18.66 -16.39
C GLN A 67 17.62 19.85 -15.94
N GLN A 68 16.30 19.76 -16.11
CA GLN A 68 15.37 20.81 -15.66
C GLN A 68 15.40 20.99 -14.15
N GLU A 69 15.52 19.89 -13.40
CA GLU A 69 15.58 19.94 -11.94
C GLU A 69 16.89 20.50 -11.44
N ILE A 70 18.02 20.19 -12.09
CA ILE A 70 19.31 20.80 -11.76
C ILE A 70 19.19 22.33 -11.84
N ALA A 71 18.68 22.85 -12.95
CA ALA A 71 18.49 24.28 -13.13
C ALA A 71 17.57 24.86 -12.03
N THR A 72 16.47 24.15 -11.71
CA THR A 72 15.53 24.54 -10.66
C THR A 72 16.19 24.62 -9.28
N TRP A 73 16.96 23.60 -8.90
CA TRP A 73 17.66 23.56 -7.61
C TRP A 73 18.76 24.61 -7.50
N GLN A 74 19.49 24.87 -8.58
CA GLN A 74 20.49 25.94 -8.61
C GLN A 74 19.86 27.32 -8.42
N GLN A 75 18.69 27.57 -9.01
CA GLN A 75 17.94 28.82 -8.76
C GLN A 75 17.49 28.95 -7.30
N GLN A 76 17.28 27.82 -6.62
CA GLN A 76 16.98 27.78 -5.18
C GLN A 76 18.22 27.83 -4.28
N GLY A 77 19.41 28.01 -4.87
CA GLY A 77 20.66 28.26 -4.14
C GLY A 77 21.53 27.03 -3.89
N LEU A 78 21.17 25.86 -4.43
CA LEU A 78 22.05 24.68 -4.36
C LEU A 78 23.26 24.83 -5.28
N THR A 79 24.39 24.28 -4.84
CA THR A 79 25.54 24.11 -5.74
C THR A 79 25.18 23.17 -6.89
N LEU A 80 25.94 23.22 -7.99
CA LEU A 80 25.73 22.31 -9.12
C LEU A 80 25.81 20.83 -8.70
N GLU A 81 26.72 20.49 -7.78
CA GLU A 81 26.90 19.12 -7.29
C GLU A 81 25.71 18.64 -6.46
N GLU A 82 25.22 19.47 -5.53
CA GLU A 82 24.03 19.17 -4.72
C GLU A 82 22.78 19.07 -5.58
N ALA A 83 22.61 19.99 -6.54
CA ALA A 83 21.51 20.00 -7.49
C ALA A 83 21.52 18.73 -8.35
N ALA A 84 22.67 18.37 -8.92
CA ALA A 84 22.84 17.15 -9.72
C ALA A 84 22.52 15.89 -8.92
N THR A 85 23.03 15.79 -7.70
CA THR A 85 22.78 14.65 -6.83
C THR A 85 21.28 14.53 -6.49
N ARG A 86 20.65 15.65 -6.12
CA ARG A 86 19.24 15.67 -5.70
C ARG A 86 18.27 15.35 -6.85
N SER A 87 18.53 15.84 -8.06
CA SER A 87 17.69 15.57 -9.24
C SER A 87 17.68 14.09 -9.64
N GLN A 88 18.73 13.35 -9.28
CA GLN A 88 18.90 11.94 -9.62
C GLN A 88 18.26 10.97 -8.62
N TYR A 89 17.72 11.46 -7.48
CA TYR A 89 17.08 10.58 -6.50
C TYR A 89 15.87 9.86 -7.08
N ARG A 90 15.91 8.52 -7.03
CA ARG A 90 14.84 7.61 -7.47
C ARG A 90 14.60 6.45 -6.52
N ILE A 91 15.31 6.38 -5.41
CA ILE A 91 15.13 5.34 -4.39
C ILE A 91 14.81 6.05 -3.09
N PHE A 92 13.62 5.79 -2.56
CA PHE A 92 13.11 6.38 -1.33
C PHE A 92 12.67 5.28 -0.37
N GLY A 93 12.72 5.53 0.93
CA GLY A 93 12.32 4.54 1.92
C GLY A 93 12.17 5.14 3.32
N SER A 94 12.04 4.24 4.29
CA SER A 94 11.95 4.59 5.71
C SER A 94 13.26 5.22 6.20
N LYS A 95 13.19 6.08 7.23
CA LYS A 95 14.39 6.59 7.92
C LYS A 95 15.37 5.44 8.26
N PRO A 96 16.69 5.64 8.21
CA PRO A 96 17.65 4.64 8.68
C PRO A 96 17.32 4.13 10.08
N GLY A 97 17.28 2.80 10.24
CA GLY A 97 16.88 2.11 11.47
C GLY A 97 15.37 1.99 11.71
N ALA A 98 14.53 2.62 10.89
CA ALA A 98 13.07 2.48 10.93
C ALA A 98 12.54 1.52 9.85
N TYR A 99 11.33 1.01 10.08
CA TYR A 99 10.59 0.05 9.24
C TYR A 99 9.12 0.47 9.10
N GLY A 100 8.43 -0.01 8.07
CA GLY A 100 7.03 0.33 7.78
C GLY A 100 6.84 1.64 7.01
N ALA A 101 5.58 2.04 6.83
CA ALA A 101 5.18 3.23 6.06
C ALA A 101 4.39 4.28 6.85
N GLY A 102 4.20 4.07 8.16
CA GLY A 102 3.62 5.05 9.07
C GLY A 102 2.09 5.13 9.08
N LEU A 103 1.39 4.20 8.42
CA LEU A 103 -0.07 4.22 8.31
C LEU A 103 -0.78 3.31 9.30
N GLN A 104 -0.17 2.16 9.64
CA GLN A 104 -0.79 1.16 10.52
C GLN A 104 -1.36 1.76 11.81
N GLY A 105 -0.53 2.47 12.58
CA GLY A 105 -0.95 3.06 13.84
C GLY A 105 -2.07 4.09 13.69
N LEU A 106 -2.16 4.80 12.56
CA LEU A 106 -3.24 5.76 12.31
C LEU A 106 -4.56 5.06 12.02
N ILE A 107 -4.53 4.02 11.18
CA ILE A 107 -5.72 3.23 10.83
C ILE A 107 -6.25 2.45 12.03
N GLU A 108 -5.37 1.82 12.81
CA GLU A 108 -5.74 1.04 14.00
C GLU A 108 -6.29 1.92 15.12
N SER A 109 -5.68 3.09 15.38
CA SER A 109 -6.14 4.01 16.43
C SER A 109 -7.24 4.97 16.00
N GLN A 110 -7.70 4.90 14.75
CA GLN A 110 -8.65 5.83 14.13
C GLN A 110 -8.21 7.31 14.21
N ASN A 111 -6.93 7.57 14.45
CA ASN A 111 -6.37 8.89 14.72
C ASN A 111 -6.04 9.64 13.41
N TRP A 112 -7.05 9.82 12.57
CA TRP A 112 -6.98 10.57 11.31
C TRP A 112 -8.38 11.10 10.95
N GLU A 113 -8.46 12.26 10.33
CA GLU A 113 -9.72 12.89 9.95
C GLU A 113 -9.93 12.84 8.43
N THR A 114 -8.85 12.97 7.67
CA THR A 114 -8.89 13.09 6.21
C THR A 114 -7.85 12.20 5.52
N GLU A 115 -8.08 11.90 4.24
CA GLU A 115 -7.09 11.22 3.39
C GLU A 115 -5.75 11.98 3.34
N ALA A 116 -5.77 13.32 3.51
CA ALA A 116 -4.57 14.14 3.55
C ALA A 116 -3.68 13.84 4.77
N ASP A 117 -4.26 13.45 5.91
CA ASP A 117 -3.50 13.06 7.10
C ASP A 117 -2.70 11.78 6.84
N LEU A 118 -3.33 10.80 6.18
CA LEU A 118 -2.70 9.55 5.77
C LEU A 118 -1.59 9.82 4.74
N ALA A 119 -1.87 10.65 3.73
CA ALA A 119 -0.88 11.05 2.73
C ALA A 119 0.34 11.73 3.36
N GLN A 120 0.12 12.65 4.30
CA GLN A 120 1.20 13.36 4.98
C GLN A 120 2.04 12.43 5.87
N ALA A 121 1.39 11.50 6.58
CA ALA A 121 2.08 10.47 7.36
C ALA A 121 2.97 9.61 6.47
N TYR A 122 2.45 9.13 5.33
CA TYR A 122 3.22 8.35 4.37
C TYR A 122 4.45 9.11 3.85
N ILE A 123 4.28 10.38 3.47
CA ILE A 123 5.37 11.25 2.98
C ILE A 123 6.45 11.40 4.06
N ASN A 124 6.06 11.69 5.30
CA ASN A 124 6.98 11.87 6.41
C ASN A 124 7.82 10.60 6.69
N TRP A 125 7.20 9.43 6.53
CA TRP A 125 7.88 8.15 6.73
C TRP A 125 8.70 7.70 5.53
N SER A 126 8.44 8.19 4.32
CA SER A 126 9.04 7.67 3.08
C SER A 126 10.04 8.63 2.42
N ALA A 127 10.15 9.87 2.88
CA ALA A 127 10.98 10.91 2.26
C ALA A 127 12.49 10.81 2.56
N TYR A 128 13.06 9.61 2.62
CA TYR A 128 14.50 9.39 2.78
C TYR A 128 15.11 8.80 1.52
N ALA A 129 16.00 9.54 0.88
CA ALA A 129 16.66 9.13 -0.36
C ALA A 129 17.84 8.19 -0.08
N TYR A 130 17.92 7.13 -0.88
CA TYR A 130 18.98 6.13 -0.86
C TYR A 130 19.75 6.17 -2.18
N THR A 131 21.08 6.17 -2.11
CA THR A 131 21.98 6.08 -3.28
C THR A 131 23.23 5.30 -2.90
N ASN A 132 24.11 5.03 -3.86
CA ASN A 132 25.42 4.43 -3.59
C ASN A 132 26.35 5.25 -2.67
N LYS A 133 26.00 6.51 -2.40
CA LYS A 133 26.74 7.43 -1.51
C LYS A 133 25.90 7.92 -0.33
N ALA A 134 24.60 7.62 -0.29
CA ALA A 134 23.66 8.19 0.67
C ALA A 134 22.84 7.08 1.32
N GLU A 135 23.00 6.94 2.63
CA GLU A 135 22.29 5.93 3.44
C GLU A 135 21.06 6.55 4.11
N GLY A 136 20.08 7.02 3.33
CA GLY A 136 18.81 7.54 3.85
C GLY A 136 18.88 8.99 4.30
N ILE A 137 19.19 9.91 3.37
CA ILE A 137 19.19 11.35 3.60
C ILE A 137 17.75 11.87 3.49
N ALA A 138 17.29 12.66 4.46
CA ALA A 138 15.98 13.31 4.37
C ALA A 138 15.91 14.21 3.12
N ALA A 139 14.93 13.97 2.26
CA ALA A 139 14.75 14.65 0.99
C ALA A 139 13.26 14.87 0.65
N PRO A 140 12.47 15.51 1.54
CA PRO A 140 11.03 15.71 1.33
C PRO A 140 10.71 16.54 0.09
N GLU A 141 11.53 17.52 -0.26
CA GLU A 141 11.31 18.35 -1.45
C GLU A 141 11.51 17.54 -2.74
N ALA A 142 12.55 16.70 -2.78
CA ALA A 142 12.81 15.82 -3.93
C ALA A 142 11.74 14.73 -4.04
N PHE A 143 11.31 14.16 -2.91
CA PHE A 143 10.24 13.16 -2.90
C PHE A 143 8.92 13.76 -3.39
N ASN A 144 8.53 14.94 -2.91
CA ASN A 144 7.35 15.66 -3.41
C ASN A 144 7.44 15.94 -4.92
N GLN A 145 8.61 16.31 -5.45
CA GLN A 145 8.77 16.46 -6.89
C GLN A 145 8.62 15.14 -7.67
N ARG A 146 8.96 13.97 -7.10
CA ARG A 146 8.65 12.66 -7.71
C ARG A 146 7.16 12.39 -7.67
N LEU A 147 6.52 12.55 -6.52
CA LEU A 147 5.09 12.30 -6.33
C LEU A 147 4.24 13.16 -7.27
N GLY A 148 4.55 14.45 -7.42
CA GLY A 148 3.81 15.37 -8.29
C GLY A 148 3.80 15.00 -9.78
N ASN A 149 4.71 14.13 -10.23
CA ASN A 149 4.82 13.69 -11.62
C ASN A 149 4.47 12.21 -11.82
N MET A 150 4.16 11.48 -10.76
CA MET A 150 3.95 10.04 -10.83
C MET A 150 2.57 9.70 -11.40
N GLN A 151 2.55 8.88 -12.45
CA GLN A 151 1.32 8.54 -13.18
C GLN A 151 0.77 7.16 -12.80
N ILE A 152 1.65 6.26 -12.38
CA ILE A 152 1.35 4.85 -12.14
C ILE A 152 1.97 4.44 -10.81
N VAL A 153 1.20 3.70 -10.01
CA VAL A 153 1.70 2.92 -8.87
C VAL A 153 1.59 1.44 -9.22
N LEU A 154 2.67 0.70 -9.06
CA LEU A 154 2.70 -0.76 -9.27
C LEU A 154 3.23 -1.44 -8.01
N GLN A 155 2.42 -2.34 -7.44
CA GLN A 155 2.83 -3.25 -6.38
C GLN A 155 2.76 -4.69 -6.90
N ASN A 156 3.75 -5.51 -6.56
CA ASN A 156 3.80 -6.90 -7.01
C ASN A 156 3.55 -7.88 -5.86
N GLN A 157 3.00 -9.04 -6.20
CA GLN A 157 2.90 -10.23 -5.36
C GLN A 157 3.54 -11.42 -6.10
N ASP A 158 4.36 -12.19 -5.40
CA ASP A 158 5.16 -13.28 -5.96
C ASP A 158 4.73 -14.67 -5.46
N ASN A 159 3.69 -14.75 -4.64
CA ASN A 159 3.24 -15.97 -3.97
C ASN A 159 1.70 -16.10 -4.02
N ARG A 160 1.11 -17.21 -3.55
CA ARG A 160 -0.37 -17.41 -3.49
C ARG A 160 -0.89 -17.72 -2.10
N GLU A 161 0.01 -17.82 -1.15
CA GLU A 161 -0.25 -18.15 0.25
C GLU A 161 -1.07 -17.06 0.94
N HIS A 162 -0.89 -15.80 0.52
CA HIS A 162 -1.67 -14.66 0.96
C HIS A 162 -2.06 -13.77 -0.23
N ASP A 163 -2.87 -12.73 0.01
CA ASP A 163 -3.27 -11.73 -0.98
C ASP A 163 -3.23 -10.32 -0.39
N LEU A 164 -3.58 -9.30 -1.20
CA LEU A 164 -3.55 -7.89 -0.78
C LEU A 164 -4.54 -7.53 0.36
N LEU A 165 -5.51 -8.40 0.66
CA LEU A 165 -6.45 -8.25 1.77
C LEU A 165 -6.16 -9.26 2.90
N ASP A 166 -4.93 -9.77 2.95
CA ASP A 166 -4.44 -10.70 3.99
C ASP A 166 -3.15 -10.20 4.65
N SER A 167 -2.63 -9.04 4.22
CA SER A 167 -1.50 -8.36 4.84
C SER A 167 -1.67 -6.84 4.77
N ASP A 168 -1.36 -6.18 5.87
CA ASP A 168 -1.39 -4.74 6.04
C ASP A 168 -0.36 -4.00 5.16
N ASP A 169 0.78 -4.63 4.86
CA ASP A 169 1.84 -4.01 4.06
C ASP A 169 1.34 -3.53 2.68
N TYR A 170 0.39 -4.22 2.06
CA TYR A 170 -0.09 -3.85 0.73
C TYR A 170 -0.75 -2.46 0.70
N TYR A 171 -1.72 -2.20 1.58
CA TYR A 171 -2.34 -0.88 1.64
C TYR A 171 -1.34 0.15 2.17
N GLN A 172 -0.48 -0.22 3.12
CA GLN A 172 0.50 0.69 3.70
C GLN A 172 1.45 1.23 2.63
N PHE A 173 1.94 0.37 1.75
CA PHE A 173 2.89 0.74 0.70
C PHE A 173 2.20 1.25 -0.57
N GLN A 174 1.29 0.48 -1.15
CA GLN A 174 0.63 0.82 -2.43
C GLN A 174 -0.45 1.89 -2.22
N GLY A 175 -1.31 1.69 -1.23
CA GLY A 175 -2.36 2.65 -0.88
C GLY A 175 -1.76 3.96 -0.39
N GLY A 176 -0.83 3.90 0.56
CA GLY A 176 -0.12 5.09 1.07
C GLY A 176 0.58 5.90 -0.02
N LEU A 177 1.23 5.25 -0.99
CA LEU A 177 1.82 5.93 -2.15
C LEU A 177 0.74 6.58 -3.03
N THR A 178 -0.39 5.91 -3.22
CA THR A 178 -1.53 6.41 -4.01
C THR A 178 -2.10 7.68 -3.37
N ALA A 179 -2.37 7.67 -2.06
CA ALA A 179 -2.82 8.84 -1.30
C ALA A 179 -1.79 9.99 -1.38
N ALA A 180 -0.50 9.69 -1.19
CA ALA A 180 0.56 10.69 -1.26
C ALA A 180 0.65 11.36 -2.65
N ILE A 181 0.54 10.59 -3.73
CA ILE A 181 0.54 11.14 -5.09
C ILE A 181 -0.70 12.01 -5.32
N LYS A 182 -1.88 11.55 -4.91
CA LYS A 182 -3.12 12.32 -5.06
C LYS A 182 -3.04 13.65 -4.31
N GLN A 183 -2.52 13.63 -3.10
CA GLN A 183 -2.33 14.83 -2.27
C GLN A 183 -1.38 15.84 -2.92
N VAL A 184 -0.26 15.37 -3.47
CA VAL A 184 0.77 16.26 -4.03
C VAL A 184 0.43 16.75 -5.45
N SER A 185 -0.12 15.87 -6.29
CA SER A 185 -0.41 16.18 -7.70
C SER A 185 -1.83 16.71 -7.94
N GLY A 186 -2.72 16.56 -6.96
CA GLY A 186 -4.15 16.85 -7.10
C GLY A 186 -4.95 15.80 -7.89
N LYS A 187 -4.29 14.73 -8.38
CA LYS A 187 -4.93 13.66 -9.15
C LYS A 187 -4.45 12.28 -8.70
N ALA A 188 -5.37 11.34 -8.54
CA ALA A 188 -5.00 9.96 -8.23
C ALA A 188 -4.21 9.32 -9.41
N PRO A 189 -3.13 8.57 -9.15
CA PRO A 189 -2.43 7.79 -10.16
C PRO A 189 -3.27 6.57 -10.59
N GLU A 190 -2.93 5.96 -11.73
CA GLU A 190 -3.44 4.62 -12.03
C GLU A 190 -2.70 3.59 -11.16
N ALA A 191 -3.42 2.88 -10.30
CA ALA A 191 -2.85 1.82 -9.47
C ALA A 191 -2.99 0.46 -10.16
N TYR A 192 -1.89 -0.26 -10.30
CA TYR A 192 -1.82 -1.62 -10.84
C TYR A 192 -1.26 -2.61 -9.82
N PHE A 193 -1.70 -3.85 -9.92
CA PHE A 193 -1.22 -4.97 -9.13
C PHE A 193 -0.62 -6.04 -10.05
N GLY A 194 0.65 -6.37 -9.82
CA GLY A 194 1.40 -7.35 -10.59
C GLY A 194 1.47 -8.70 -9.86
N ASP A 195 0.74 -9.67 -10.37
CA ASP A 195 0.69 -11.03 -9.87
C ASP A 195 1.69 -11.92 -10.63
N ASN A 196 2.83 -12.16 -9.99
CA ASN A 196 3.97 -12.93 -10.50
C ASN A 196 4.09 -14.32 -9.89
N SER A 197 3.10 -14.77 -9.12
CA SER A 197 3.18 -16.06 -8.42
C SER A 197 3.22 -17.27 -9.37
N ARG A 198 2.82 -17.07 -10.63
CA ARG A 198 2.97 -18.03 -11.73
C ARG A 198 3.94 -17.42 -12.73
N THR A 199 5.21 -17.71 -12.54
CA THR A 199 6.32 -17.10 -13.32
C THR A 199 6.17 -17.27 -14.84
N GLU A 200 5.50 -18.33 -15.28
CA GLU A 200 5.22 -18.62 -16.69
C GLU A 200 4.09 -17.78 -17.29
N ASN A 201 3.27 -17.12 -16.46
CA ASN A 201 2.13 -16.32 -16.91
C ASN A 201 1.84 -15.17 -15.93
N PRO A 202 2.76 -14.21 -15.78
CA PRO A 202 2.55 -13.05 -14.92
C PRO A 202 1.35 -12.24 -15.41
N LYS A 203 0.57 -11.70 -14.46
CA LYS A 203 -0.62 -10.91 -14.74
C LYS A 203 -0.48 -9.53 -14.11
N VAL A 204 -0.76 -8.49 -14.86
CA VAL A 204 -0.89 -7.12 -14.32
C VAL A 204 -2.34 -6.70 -14.49
N ARG A 205 -2.98 -6.31 -13.40
CA ARG A 205 -4.38 -5.87 -13.34
C ARG A 205 -4.47 -4.47 -12.75
N LYS A 206 -5.56 -3.76 -12.99
CA LYS A 206 -5.86 -2.59 -12.15
C LYS A 206 -6.05 -3.03 -10.70
N LEU A 207 -5.73 -2.16 -9.75
CA LEU A 207 -5.93 -2.44 -8.33
C LEU A 207 -7.39 -2.82 -8.03
N THR A 208 -8.35 -2.09 -8.60
CA THR A 208 -9.78 -2.38 -8.44
C THR A 208 -10.17 -3.77 -8.94
N GLU A 209 -9.58 -4.22 -10.06
CA GLU A 209 -9.82 -5.56 -10.60
C GLU A 209 -9.25 -6.66 -9.68
N GLU A 210 -8.12 -6.41 -9.03
CA GLU A 210 -7.53 -7.35 -8.08
C GLU A 210 -8.31 -7.39 -6.75
N ILE A 211 -8.74 -6.24 -6.23
CA ILE A 211 -9.66 -6.15 -5.08
C ILE A 211 -10.94 -6.94 -5.38
N ASP A 212 -11.54 -6.72 -6.54
CA ASP A 212 -12.73 -7.45 -7.02
C ASP A 212 -12.51 -8.97 -7.06
N ARG A 213 -11.33 -9.39 -7.54
CA ARG A 213 -10.96 -10.80 -7.66
C ARG A 213 -10.81 -11.43 -6.28
N VAL A 214 -10.07 -10.80 -5.38
CA VAL A 214 -9.80 -11.31 -4.03
C VAL A 214 -11.06 -11.30 -3.19
N TYR A 215 -11.88 -10.26 -3.32
CA TYR A 215 -13.19 -10.18 -2.71
C TYR A 215 -14.04 -11.41 -3.02
N ARG A 216 -14.21 -11.74 -4.31
CA ARG A 216 -15.03 -12.88 -4.74
C ARG A 216 -14.38 -14.23 -4.45
N SER A 217 -13.07 -14.33 -4.67
CA SER A 217 -12.37 -15.62 -4.61
C SER A 217 -11.99 -16.04 -3.19
N ARG A 218 -11.92 -15.09 -2.24
CA ARG A 218 -11.52 -15.35 -0.86
C ARG A 218 -12.40 -14.67 0.19
N VAL A 219 -12.59 -13.34 0.16
CA VAL A 219 -13.30 -12.58 1.22
C VAL A 219 -14.67 -13.17 1.51
N VAL A 220 -15.57 -13.16 0.53
CA VAL A 220 -16.94 -13.66 0.71
C VAL A 220 -17.12 -15.09 0.21
N ASN A 221 -16.01 -15.82 -0.03
CA ASN A 221 -16.10 -17.19 -0.54
C ASN A 221 -16.48 -18.15 0.60
N PRO A 222 -17.62 -18.87 0.51
CA PRO A 222 -18.05 -19.80 1.56
C PRO A 222 -17.02 -20.88 1.88
N LYS A 223 -16.20 -21.30 0.90
CA LYS A 223 -15.13 -22.29 1.13
C LYS A 223 -14.02 -21.75 2.01
N TRP A 224 -13.66 -20.48 1.85
CA TRP A 224 -12.65 -19.84 2.68
C TRP A 224 -13.20 -19.56 4.07
N ILE A 225 -14.44 -19.05 4.17
CA ILE A 225 -15.11 -18.79 5.45
C ILE A 225 -15.21 -20.09 6.27
N ALA A 226 -15.74 -21.17 5.68
CA ALA A 226 -15.76 -22.49 6.32
C ALA A 226 -14.34 -23.04 6.60
N GLY A 227 -13.34 -22.56 5.88
CA GLY A 227 -11.91 -22.73 6.14
C GLY A 227 -11.49 -22.13 7.47
N ALA A 228 -11.61 -20.80 7.56
CA ALA A 228 -11.27 -20.00 8.74
C ALA A 228 -12.01 -20.49 9.99
N MET A 229 -13.29 -20.84 9.86
CA MET A 229 -14.13 -21.32 10.98
C MET A 229 -13.63 -22.61 11.65
N ARG A 230 -12.70 -23.36 11.02
CA ARG A 230 -12.07 -24.53 11.66
C ARG A 230 -10.93 -24.17 12.61
N HIS A 231 -10.58 -22.88 12.72
CA HIS A 231 -9.39 -22.40 13.44
C HIS A 231 -9.74 -21.47 14.62
N GLY A 232 -10.96 -21.55 15.13
CA GLY A 232 -11.39 -20.89 16.38
C GLY A 232 -11.03 -19.39 16.43
N TYR A 233 -10.44 -18.95 17.54
CA TYR A 233 -10.04 -17.55 17.76
C TYR A 233 -9.28 -16.94 16.57
N LYS A 234 -8.25 -17.64 16.06
CA LYS A 234 -7.43 -17.12 14.98
C LYS A 234 -8.18 -17.07 13.65
N GLY A 235 -9.08 -18.03 13.41
CA GLY A 235 -9.99 -18.00 12.25
C GLY A 235 -10.84 -16.73 12.22
N ALA A 236 -11.47 -16.38 13.35
CA ALA A 236 -12.23 -15.14 13.49
C ALA A 236 -11.32 -13.90 13.33
N SER A 237 -10.10 -13.91 13.88
CA SER A 237 -9.14 -12.82 13.71
C SER A 237 -8.74 -12.56 12.25
N GLU A 238 -8.55 -13.60 11.42
CA GLU A 238 -8.24 -13.38 9.99
C GLU A 238 -9.42 -12.76 9.22
N MET A 239 -10.65 -13.07 9.63
CA MET A 239 -11.86 -12.45 9.05
C MET A 239 -11.92 -10.96 9.39
N ALA A 240 -11.58 -10.58 10.62
CA ALA A 240 -11.53 -9.18 11.02
C ALA A 240 -10.37 -8.42 10.35
N ALA A 241 -9.16 -9.01 10.34
CA ALA A 241 -8.00 -8.43 9.67
C ALA A 241 -8.26 -8.16 8.19
N THR A 242 -8.94 -9.09 7.50
CA THR A 242 -9.43 -8.86 6.12
C THR A 242 -10.21 -7.56 5.98
N LEU A 243 -11.20 -7.35 6.87
CA LEU A 243 -12.06 -6.17 6.81
C LEU A 243 -11.26 -4.90 7.09
N ASP A 244 -10.36 -4.94 8.06
CA ASP A 244 -9.44 -3.82 8.35
C ASP A 244 -8.58 -3.47 7.13
N PHE A 245 -8.03 -4.47 6.43
CA PHE A 245 -7.19 -4.24 5.25
C PHE A 245 -8.01 -3.72 4.06
N LEU A 246 -9.22 -4.24 3.87
CA LEU A 246 -10.15 -3.74 2.86
C LEU A 246 -10.52 -2.27 3.13
N PHE A 247 -10.85 -1.94 4.38
CA PHE A 247 -11.11 -0.57 4.80
C PHE A 247 -9.89 0.35 4.59
N ALA A 248 -8.71 -0.10 4.98
CA ALA A 248 -7.49 0.70 4.88
C ALA A 248 -7.07 0.95 3.43
N TYR A 249 -7.28 -0.03 2.55
CA TYR A 249 -7.11 0.16 1.11
C TYR A 249 -8.08 1.19 0.56
N ASP A 250 -9.32 1.19 1.01
CA ASP A 250 -10.29 2.18 0.56
C ASP A 250 -9.95 3.58 1.04
N ALA A 251 -9.60 3.71 2.32
CA ALA A 251 -9.16 4.97 2.93
C ALA A 251 -7.94 5.60 2.24
N THR A 252 -7.08 4.78 1.61
CA THR A 252 -5.83 5.24 0.98
C THR A 252 -5.85 5.27 -0.54
N ALA A 253 -6.75 4.54 -1.19
CA ALA A 253 -6.78 4.41 -2.64
C ALA A 253 -8.17 4.55 -3.28
N ASN A 254 -9.24 4.68 -2.50
CA ASN A 254 -10.64 4.77 -2.95
C ASN A 254 -10.95 3.70 -4.02
N CYS A 255 -10.84 2.44 -3.62
CA CYS A 255 -10.81 1.29 -4.53
C CYS A 255 -11.79 0.17 -4.15
N VAL A 256 -12.58 0.37 -3.09
CA VAL A 256 -13.62 -0.55 -2.65
C VAL A 256 -14.98 0.03 -3.04
N GLN A 257 -15.93 -0.85 -3.38
CA GLN A 257 -17.30 -0.44 -3.73
C GLN A 257 -18.25 -0.84 -2.62
N ASP A 258 -19.37 -0.12 -2.45
CA ASP A 258 -20.36 -0.34 -1.39
C ASP A 258 -20.85 -1.79 -1.28
N PHE A 259 -21.02 -2.49 -2.40
CA PHE A 259 -21.43 -3.90 -2.39
C PHE A 259 -20.42 -4.81 -1.66
N MET A 260 -19.15 -4.42 -1.62
CA MET A 260 -18.10 -5.17 -0.92
C MET A 260 -18.27 -5.06 0.59
N TYR A 261 -18.46 -3.85 1.13
CA TYR A 261 -18.78 -3.64 2.54
C TYR A 261 -20.07 -4.35 2.94
N LYS A 262 -21.13 -4.19 2.13
CA LYS A 262 -22.39 -4.92 2.33
C LYS A 262 -22.15 -6.43 2.37
N GLY A 263 -21.43 -6.99 1.40
CA GLY A 263 -21.21 -8.43 1.35
C GLY A 263 -20.33 -8.97 2.47
N VAL A 264 -19.40 -8.18 3.01
CA VAL A 264 -18.66 -8.54 4.23
C VAL A 264 -19.61 -8.54 5.44
N ALA A 265 -20.42 -7.50 5.61
CA ALA A 265 -21.43 -7.45 6.68
C ALA A 265 -22.39 -8.65 6.60
N ASP A 266 -22.90 -8.94 5.40
CA ASP A 266 -23.78 -10.07 5.12
C ASP A 266 -23.11 -11.40 5.48
N ALA A 267 -21.89 -11.63 4.98
CA ALA A 267 -21.22 -12.92 5.11
C ALA A 267 -20.65 -13.18 6.50
N TYR A 268 -20.22 -12.14 7.23
CA TYR A 268 -19.50 -12.30 8.50
C TYR A 268 -20.38 -12.03 9.71
N LEU A 269 -21.21 -10.99 9.66
CA LEU A 269 -21.95 -10.52 10.84
C LEU A 269 -23.45 -10.81 10.76
N PHE A 270 -24.00 -11.01 9.56
CA PHE A 270 -25.44 -11.21 9.39
C PHE A 270 -25.85 -12.64 9.07
N ASP A 271 -24.92 -13.45 8.56
CA ASP A 271 -25.07 -14.90 8.54
C ASP A 271 -25.02 -15.43 9.97
N GLU A 272 -26.08 -16.12 10.40
CA GLU A 272 -26.24 -16.59 11.77
C GLU A 272 -25.15 -17.58 12.17
N THR A 273 -24.76 -18.48 11.26
CA THR A 273 -23.76 -19.52 11.56
C THR A 273 -22.37 -18.92 11.71
N VAL A 274 -22.02 -17.96 10.84
CA VAL A 274 -20.72 -17.28 10.90
C VAL A 274 -20.65 -16.35 12.10
N ARG A 275 -21.72 -15.59 12.38
CA ARG A 275 -21.80 -14.72 13.55
C ARG A 275 -21.66 -15.50 14.86
N GLU A 276 -22.40 -16.59 15.02
CA GLU A 276 -22.30 -17.45 16.22
C GLU A 276 -20.89 -18.00 16.41
N PHE A 277 -20.21 -18.39 15.32
CA PHE A 277 -18.82 -18.81 15.38
C PHE A 277 -17.90 -17.69 15.88
N ILE A 278 -18.03 -16.47 15.34
CA ILE A 278 -17.20 -15.32 15.73
C ILE A 278 -17.46 -14.98 17.20
N GLU A 279 -18.72 -14.85 17.62
CA GLU A 279 -19.11 -14.52 19.00
C GLU A 279 -18.52 -15.50 20.01
N GLN A 280 -18.64 -16.81 19.73
CA GLN A 280 -18.16 -17.86 20.64
C GLN A 280 -16.64 -17.92 20.75
N ASN A 281 -15.92 -17.61 19.66
CA ASN A 281 -14.48 -17.80 19.59
C ASN A 281 -13.69 -16.52 19.84
N ASN A 282 -14.23 -15.36 19.49
CA ASN A 282 -13.57 -14.07 19.59
C ASN A 282 -14.60 -12.90 19.55
N PRO A 283 -15.33 -12.62 20.66
CA PRO A 283 -16.34 -11.56 20.68
C PRO A 283 -15.74 -10.16 20.51
N TRP A 284 -14.45 -9.95 20.83
CA TRP A 284 -13.75 -8.69 20.55
C TRP A 284 -13.76 -8.36 19.06
N VAL A 285 -13.41 -9.33 18.20
CA VAL A 285 -13.40 -9.05 16.75
C VAL A 285 -14.80 -8.92 16.15
N GLN A 286 -15.84 -9.47 16.79
CA GLN A 286 -17.22 -9.21 16.39
C GLN A 286 -17.57 -7.73 16.56
N ARG A 287 -17.24 -7.17 17.74
CA ARG A 287 -17.38 -5.74 18.02
C ARG A 287 -16.55 -4.92 17.03
N ASP A 288 -15.27 -5.23 16.89
CA ASP A 288 -14.33 -4.46 16.07
C ASP A 288 -14.76 -4.46 14.58
N MET A 289 -15.24 -5.60 14.04
CA MET A 289 -15.76 -5.65 12.67
C MET A 289 -17.02 -4.79 12.49
N ALA A 290 -17.95 -4.81 13.45
CA ALA A 290 -19.16 -4.00 13.39
C ALA A 290 -18.84 -2.50 13.50
N GLU A 291 -17.92 -2.13 14.41
CA GLU A 291 -17.40 -0.77 14.55
C GLU A 291 -16.69 -0.30 13.28
N ARG A 292 -15.87 -1.16 12.65
CA ARG A 292 -15.16 -0.79 11.42
C ARG A 292 -16.12 -0.54 10.25
N LEU A 293 -17.20 -1.31 10.14
CA LEU A 293 -18.24 -1.08 9.14
C LEU A 293 -19.02 0.23 9.41
N LEU A 294 -19.29 0.54 10.68
CA LEU A 294 -19.87 1.82 11.07
C LEU A 294 -18.92 2.98 10.78
N GLU A 295 -17.62 2.82 11.03
CA GLU A 295 -16.58 3.80 10.69
C GLU A 295 -16.51 4.03 9.18
N ALA A 296 -16.57 2.98 8.36
CA ALA A 296 -16.62 3.09 6.90
C ALA A 296 -17.77 4.00 6.46
N ASN A 297 -18.96 3.83 7.03
CA ASN A 297 -20.10 4.69 6.74
C ASN A 297 -19.91 6.13 7.26
N GLN A 298 -19.43 6.30 8.50
CA GLN A 298 -19.19 7.63 9.08
C GLN A 298 -18.18 8.45 8.28
N ARG A 299 -17.21 7.79 7.66
CA ARG A 299 -16.17 8.42 6.82
C ARG A 299 -16.56 8.57 5.35
N GLY A 300 -17.75 8.10 4.96
CA GLY A 300 -18.21 8.14 3.56
C GLY A 300 -17.50 7.15 2.63
N LEU A 301 -16.89 6.10 3.18
CA LEU A 301 -16.32 4.98 2.41
C LEU A 301 -17.40 3.94 2.04
N TRP A 302 -18.45 3.84 2.86
CA TRP A 302 -19.63 3.03 2.58
C TRP A 302 -20.89 3.90 2.59
N GLU A 303 -21.38 4.30 1.42
CA GLU A 303 -22.46 5.28 1.27
C GLU A 303 -23.84 4.63 1.07
N ASP A 304 -23.97 3.70 0.13
CA ASP A 304 -25.22 3.03 -0.23
C ASP A 304 -25.59 1.93 0.79
N VAL A 305 -25.97 2.35 1.99
CA VAL A 305 -26.36 1.46 3.09
C VAL A 305 -27.87 1.21 3.11
N GLU A 306 -28.27 -0.07 3.13
CA GLU A 306 -29.67 -0.45 3.25
C GLU A 306 -30.30 0.01 4.58
N LEU A 307 -31.61 0.30 4.54
CA LEU A 307 -32.36 0.75 5.71
C LEU A 307 -32.24 -0.27 6.86
N GLY A 308 -31.83 0.20 8.03
CA GLY A 308 -31.71 -0.62 9.23
C GLY A 308 -30.39 -1.37 9.38
N THR A 309 -29.54 -1.41 8.35
CA THR A 309 -28.22 -2.06 8.43
C THR A 309 -27.32 -1.42 9.50
N LEU A 310 -27.27 -0.09 9.57
CA LEU A 310 -26.49 0.62 10.59
C LEU A 310 -27.01 0.35 12.01
N GLU A 311 -28.33 0.29 12.20
CA GLU A 311 -28.92 -0.05 13.50
C GLU A 311 -28.63 -1.50 13.88
N ARG A 312 -28.65 -2.43 12.92
CA ARG A 312 -28.26 -3.82 13.15
C ARG A 312 -26.79 -3.93 13.56
N LEU A 313 -25.89 -3.17 12.93
CA LEU A 313 -24.47 -3.14 13.32
C LEU A 313 -24.29 -2.58 14.73
N LYS A 314 -24.98 -1.50 15.10
CA LYS A 314 -24.96 -0.95 16.47
C LYS A 314 -25.46 -1.97 17.51
N LEU A 315 -26.50 -2.74 17.18
CA LEU A 315 -26.98 -3.81 18.05
C LEU A 315 -25.91 -4.88 18.25
N ILE A 316 -25.23 -5.29 17.18
CA ILE A 316 -24.13 -6.28 17.25
C ILE A 316 -22.97 -5.75 18.12
N VAL A 317 -22.62 -4.47 18.03
CA VAL A 317 -21.63 -3.83 18.92
C VAL A 317 -22.05 -3.99 20.39
N ASN A 318 -23.27 -3.57 20.73
CA ASN A 318 -23.78 -3.64 22.11
C ASN A 318 -23.87 -5.09 22.63
N GLU A 319 -24.28 -6.04 21.78
CA GLU A 319 -24.33 -7.46 22.12
C GLU A 319 -22.93 -8.00 22.43
N ALA A 320 -21.95 -7.70 21.58
CA ALA A 320 -20.57 -8.11 21.76
C ALA A 320 -19.93 -7.48 23.02
N GLU A 321 -20.20 -6.20 23.30
CA GLU A 321 -19.76 -5.55 24.54
C GLU A 321 -20.32 -6.26 25.78
N GLY A 322 -21.62 -6.58 25.79
CA GLY A 322 -22.24 -7.33 26.89
C GLY A 322 -21.59 -8.69 27.13
N VAL A 323 -21.21 -9.41 26.06
CA VAL A 323 -20.46 -10.66 26.16
C VAL A 323 -19.06 -10.43 26.74
N ILE A 324 -18.32 -9.45 26.23
CA ILE A 324 -16.94 -9.14 26.66
C ILE A 324 -16.90 -8.74 28.15
N GLU A 325 -17.80 -7.86 28.59
CA GLU A 325 -17.88 -7.43 29.99
C GLU A 325 -18.22 -8.59 30.92
N SER A 326 -19.12 -9.50 30.50
CA SER A 326 -19.46 -10.69 31.27
C SER A 326 -18.29 -11.66 31.42
N GLN A 327 -17.42 -11.79 30.40
CA GLN A 327 -16.22 -12.62 30.44
C GLN A 327 -15.10 -11.98 31.27
N GLY A 328 -14.95 -10.65 31.20
CA GLY A 328 -13.97 -9.91 32.03
C GLY A 328 -14.22 -10.08 33.53
N ASN A 329 -15.49 -10.08 33.93
CA ASN A 329 -15.90 -10.29 35.33
C ASN A 329 -15.66 -11.73 35.85
N LEU A 330 -15.45 -12.71 34.97
CA LEU A 330 -15.16 -14.11 35.35
C LEU A 330 -13.68 -14.38 35.60
N ILE A 331 -12.78 -13.48 35.17
CA ILE A 331 -11.33 -13.61 35.34
C ILE A 331 -10.84 -12.93 36.64
N GLU A 332 -11.68 -12.11 37.28
CA GLU A 332 -11.35 -11.39 38.54
C GLU A 332 -11.72 -12.13 39.84
N PHE A 333 -12.07 -13.42 39.83
CA PHE A 333 -12.40 -14.19 41.05
C PHE A 333 -11.54 -15.44 41.29
#